data_AF-A0A521QDY7-F1
#
_entry.id   AF-A0A521QDY7-F1
#
_cell.length_a   1.000
_cell.length_b   1.000
_cell.length_c   1.000
_cell.angle_alpha   90.00
_cell.angle_beta   90.00
_cell.angle_gamma   90.00
#
_symmetry.space_group_name_H-M   'P 1'
#
loop_
_entity.id
_entity.type
_entity.pdbx_description
1 polymer ?
#
loop_
_entity_poly.entity_id
_entity_poly.type
_entity_poly.pdbx_seq_one_letter_code
_entity_poly.pdbx_strand_id
1 'polypeptide(L)'
;MLKAMKRREFIRAIAHGLLLAAGLAPRRAGASHPREKDHLTPFVFAQVKYRGGDWNPHPLAVTPLMEELMQRTSVEAAASRHEVALTDRELFSFPFLYISGKYDFDPLTQEEIEILRRFLSYGGFLLADDALGQPGYGFDRSLRREMKRVFPEKEFGRLPSGHAALRSYYLL
;
A
#
# COMPACT_ATOMS: atom_id res chain seq x y z
N MET A 1 -9.97 15.14 -72.78
CA MET A 1 -10.69 16.39 -72.41
C MET A 1 -11.71 16.06 -71.32
N LEU A 2 -11.41 16.35 -70.05
CA LEU A 2 -12.35 16.12 -68.94
C LEU A 2 -13.38 17.25 -68.92
N LYS A 3 -14.66 16.91 -69.09
CA LYS A 3 -15.77 17.87 -69.07
C LYS A 3 -15.96 18.39 -67.64
N ALA A 4 -15.80 19.69 -67.43
CA ALA A 4 -15.98 20.31 -66.12
C ALA A 4 -17.40 20.06 -65.59
N MET A 5 -17.49 19.38 -64.46
CA MET A 5 -18.76 18.98 -63.84
C MET A 5 -19.46 20.20 -63.26
N LYS A 6 -20.75 20.40 -63.59
CA LYS A 6 -21.49 21.59 -63.11
C LYS A 6 -21.83 21.44 -61.62
N ARG A 7 -21.73 22.55 -60.86
CA ARG A 7 -21.97 22.61 -59.39
C ARG A 7 -23.25 21.90 -58.92
N ARG A 8 -24.31 21.92 -59.72
CA ARG A 8 -25.58 21.24 -59.44
C ARG A 8 -25.53 19.71 -59.54
N GLU A 9 -24.66 19.18 -60.38
CA GLU A 9 -24.44 17.73 -60.53
C GLU A 9 -23.57 17.20 -59.39
N PHE A 10 -22.59 18.00 -58.94
CA PHE A 10 -21.79 17.70 -57.75
C PHE A 10 -22.63 17.61 -56.47
N ILE A 11 -23.55 18.57 -56.25
CA ILE A 11 -24.42 18.57 -55.07
C ILE A 11 -25.39 17.37 -55.08
N ARG A 12 -25.91 16.97 -56.25
CA ARG A 12 -26.73 15.76 -56.37
C ARG A 12 -25.93 14.47 -56.12
N ALA A 13 -24.68 14.41 -56.56
CA ALA A 13 -23.81 13.26 -56.30
C ALA A 13 -23.52 13.07 -54.80
N ILE A 14 -23.35 14.16 -54.04
CA ILE A 14 -23.16 14.10 -52.59
C ILE A 14 -24.44 13.67 -51.87
N ALA A 15 -25.61 14.18 -52.30
CA ALA A 15 -26.89 13.83 -51.69
C ALA A 15 -27.26 12.34 -51.86
N HIS A 16 -26.89 11.72 -52.98
CA HIS A 16 -27.07 10.28 -53.18
C HIS A 16 -25.93 9.43 -52.59
N GLY A 17 -24.72 9.98 -52.44
CA GLY A 17 -23.61 9.30 -51.75
C GLY A 17 -23.83 9.15 -50.24
N LEU A 18 -24.52 10.10 -49.60
CA LEU A 18 -24.82 10.07 -48.17
C LEU A 18 -25.91 9.05 -47.77
N LEU A 19 -26.73 8.59 -48.72
CA LEU A 19 -27.78 7.60 -48.45
C LEU A 19 -27.30 6.14 -48.58
N LEU A 20 -26.12 5.90 -49.18
CA LEU A 20 -25.51 4.56 -49.28
C LEU A 20 -24.55 4.24 -48.12
N ALA A 21 -24.18 5.22 -47.29
CA ALA A 21 -23.39 5.00 -46.08
C ALA A 21 -24.25 4.69 -44.82
N ALA A 22 -25.58 4.70 -44.94
CA ALA A 22 -26.51 4.47 -43.82
C ALA A 22 -26.75 2.97 -43.50
N GLY A 23 -26.04 2.05 -44.16
CA GLY A 23 -26.12 0.61 -43.91
C GLY A 23 -25.16 0.08 -42.82
N LEU A 24 -24.27 0.92 -42.29
CA LEU A 24 -23.49 0.59 -41.11
C LEU A 24 -24.23 1.13 -39.89
N ALA A 25 -25.17 0.32 -39.38
CA ALA A 25 -25.65 0.49 -38.01
C ALA A 25 -24.44 0.72 -37.10
N PRO A 26 -24.47 1.68 -36.16
CA PRO A 26 -23.41 1.78 -35.18
C PRO A 26 -23.40 0.44 -34.47
N ARG A 27 -22.41 -0.40 -34.76
CA ARG A 27 -22.03 -1.48 -33.85
C ARG A 27 -21.88 -0.74 -32.53
N ARG A 28 -22.78 -1.02 -31.59
CA ARG A 28 -22.54 -0.71 -30.20
C ARG A 28 -21.17 -1.31 -29.96
N ALA A 29 -20.14 -0.45 -29.94
CA ALA A 29 -18.92 -0.79 -29.28
C ALA A 29 -19.42 -1.02 -27.85
N GLY A 30 -19.68 -2.29 -27.52
CA GLY A 30 -19.58 -2.70 -26.16
C GLY A 30 -18.18 -2.23 -25.81
N ALA A 31 -18.11 -1.12 -25.08
CA ALA A 31 -16.95 -0.88 -24.25
C ALA A 31 -16.90 -2.15 -23.41
N SER A 32 -16.06 -3.11 -23.85
CA SER A 32 -15.53 -4.13 -22.98
C SER A 32 -15.21 -3.36 -21.71
N HIS A 33 -15.85 -3.76 -20.61
CA HIS A 33 -15.69 -3.14 -19.30
C HIS A 33 -14.25 -2.67 -19.15
N PRO A 34 -13.99 -1.47 -18.58
CA PRO A 34 -12.63 -1.08 -18.26
C PRO A 34 -12.01 -2.30 -17.61
N ARG A 35 -10.94 -2.83 -18.24
CA ARG A 35 -10.25 -4.05 -17.79
C ARG A 35 -10.24 -3.97 -16.28
N GLU A 36 -10.89 -4.93 -15.63
CA GLU A 36 -10.82 -5.16 -14.20
C GLU A 36 -9.36 -4.88 -13.84
N LYS A 37 -9.13 -3.79 -13.08
CA LYS A 37 -7.77 -3.36 -12.72
C LYS A 37 -7.05 -4.63 -12.29
N ASP A 38 -6.00 -5.01 -13.00
CA ASP A 38 -5.20 -6.19 -12.68
C ASP A 38 -5.04 -6.24 -11.16
N HIS A 39 -5.40 -7.38 -10.57
CA HIS A 39 -5.67 -7.58 -9.15
C HIS A 39 -4.54 -7.04 -8.25
N LEU A 40 -4.52 -5.73 -7.99
CA LEU A 40 -3.64 -5.15 -6.99
C LEU A 40 -4.18 -5.64 -5.67
N THR A 41 -3.41 -6.53 -5.02
CA THR A 41 -3.72 -6.93 -3.66
C THR A 41 -3.70 -5.64 -2.83
N PRO A 42 -4.81 -5.29 -2.15
CA PRO A 42 -4.87 -4.05 -1.41
C PRO A 42 -3.77 -4.02 -0.36
N PHE A 43 -3.26 -2.83 -0.05
CA PHE A 43 -2.37 -2.62 1.08
C PHE A 43 -3.07 -3.11 2.35
N VAL A 44 -2.42 -4.00 3.09
CA VAL A 44 -2.93 -4.53 4.36
C VAL A 44 -2.10 -3.96 5.50
N PHE A 45 -2.78 -3.34 6.46
CA PHE A 45 -2.16 -2.91 7.71
C PHE A 45 -1.98 -4.13 8.64
N ALA A 46 -0.89 -4.87 8.44
CA ALA A 46 -0.58 -6.04 9.25
C ALA A 46 0.08 -5.62 10.57
N GLN A 47 -0.62 -5.84 11.69
CA GLN A 47 -0.15 -5.49 13.02
C GLN A 47 0.37 -6.73 13.76
N VAL A 48 1.62 -6.63 14.22
CA VAL A 48 2.27 -7.67 15.00
C VAL A 48 1.61 -7.78 16.38
N LYS A 49 1.13 -8.98 16.69
CA LYS A 49 0.64 -9.36 18.02
C LYS A 49 1.74 -10.09 18.77
N TYR A 50 2.15 -9.54 19.91
CA TYR A 50 3.20 -10.12 20.76
C TYR A 50 2.65 -10.53 22.13
N ARG A 51 3.49 -11.21 22.92
CA ARG A 51 3.16 -11.64 24.29
C ARG A 51 3.58 -10.59 25.32
N GLY A 52 2.79 -10.45 26.39
CA GLY A 52 3.00 -9.44 27.42
C GLY A 52 2.65 -8.02 26.95
N GLY A 53 2.73 -7.06 27.87
CA GLY A 53 2.48 -5.64 27.58
C GLY A 53 1.09 -5.33 27.01
N ASP A 54 1.01 -4.22 26.29
CA ASP A 54 -0.18 -3.77 25.55
C ASP A 54 0.21 -3.62 24.08
N TRP A 55 -0.10 -4.62 23.25
CA TRP A 55 0.24 -4.67 21.82
C TRP A 55 -0.71 -3.84 20.93
N ASN A 56 -1.82 -3.34 21.50
CA ASN A 56 -2.84 -2.59 20.79
C ASN A 56 -3.34 -1.38 21.62
N PRO A 57 -2.46 -0.41 21.92
CA PRO A 57 -2.83 0.77 22.70
C PRO A 57 -3.81 1.69 21.95
N HIS A 58 -3.91 1.54 20.62
CA HIS A 58 -4.75 2.37 19.74
C HIS A 58 -5.76 1.53 18.94
N PRO A 59 -6.77 0.92 19.60
CA PRO A 59 -7.68 -0.03 18.96
C PRO A 59 -8.47 0.54 17.77
N LEU A 60 -8.72 1.85 17.78
CA LEU A 60 -9.55 2.56 16.80
C LEU A 60 -8.75 3.35 15.76
N ALA A 61 -7.42 3.38 15.82
CA ALA A 61 -6.61 4.26 14.96
C ALA A 61 -6.45 3.76 13.51
N VAL A 62 -6.58 2.44 13.27
CA VAL A 62 -6.27 1.86 11.95
C VAL A 62 -7.27 2.29 10.89
N THR A 63 -8.56 2.25 11.17
CA THR A 63 -9.60 2.63 10.21
C THR A 63 -9.44 4.06 9.69
N PRO A 64 -9.37 5.10 10.54
CA PRO A 64 -9.14 6.46 10.04
C PRO A 64 -7.78 6.61 9.33
N LEU A 65 -6.73 5.90 9.76
CA LEU A 65 -5.44 5.92 9.06
C LEU A 65 -5.52 5.36 7.64
N MET A 66 -6.25 4.26 7.44
CA MET A 66 -6.47 3.66 6.12
C MET A 66 -7.39 4.52 5.25
N GLU A 67 -8.40 5.16 5.85
CA GLU A 67 -9.21 6.16 5.16
C GLU A 67 -8.36 7.33 4.66
N GLU A 68 -7.51 7.90 5.51
CA GLU A 68 -6.61 8.99 5.11
C GLU A 68 -5.61 8.55 4.04
N LEU A 69 -5.09 7.32 4.11
CA LEU A 69 -4.22 6.75 3.06
C LEU A 69 -4.93 6.70 1.71
N MET A 70 -6.16 6.17 1.67
CA MET A 70 -6.95 6.04 0.45
C MET A 70 -7.46 7.40 -0.07
N GLN A 71 -7.77 8.34 0.82
CA GLN A 71 -8.22 9.69 0.42
C GLN A 71 -7.08 10.53 -0.14
N ARG A 72 -5.87 10.36 0.42
CA ARG A 72 -4.71 11.18 0.07
C ARG A 72 -3.90 10.61 -1.07
N THR A 73 -3.98 9.31 -1.35
CA THR A 73 -3.13 8.64 -2.34
C THR A 73 -3.99 7.80 -3.29
N SER A 74 -3.38 7.20 -4.32
CA SER A 74 -4.05 6.22 -5.18
C SER A 74 -3.90 4.77 -4.68
N VAL A 75 -3.41 4.56 -3.46
CA VAL A 75 -3.26 3.23 -2.86
C VAL A 75 -4.64 2.69 -2.49
N GLU A 76 -4.95 1.47 -2.92
CA GLU A 76 -6.08 0.70 -2.42
C GLU A 76 -5.66 -0.02 -1.14
N ALA A 77 -6.43 0.10 -0.06
CA ALA A 77 -6.10 -0.46 1.24
C ALA A 77 -7.28 -1.20 1.88
N ALA A 78 -6.99 -2.21 2.69
CA ALA A 78 -7.98 -2.84 3.55
C ALA A 78 -8.40 -1.88 4.67
N ALA A 79 -9.70 -1.78 4.96
CA ALA A 79 -10.23 -0.85 5.97
C ALA A 79 -9.91 -1.26 7.43
N SER A 80 -9.54 -2.51 7.65
CA SER A 80 -9.23 -3.08 8.96
C SER A 80 -7.80 -3.62 9.02
N ARG A 81 -7.24 -3.67 10.23
CA ARG A 81 -5.96 -4.34 10.47
C ARG A 81 -6.06 -5.84 10.16
N HIS A 82 -4.93 -6.43 9.82
CA HIS A 82 -4.70 -7.87 9.93
C HIS A 82 -3.82 -8.14 11.14
N GLU A 83 -4.27 -8.93 12.11
CA GLU A 83 -3.42 -9.33 13.23
C GLU A 83 -2.51 -10.48 12.79
N VAL A 84 -1.21 -10.38 13.08
CA VAL A 84 -0.25 -11.41 12.68
C VAL A 84 0.77 -11.66 13.80
N ALA A 85 1.08 -12.92 14.08
CA ALA A 85 2.23 -13.30 14.90
C ALA A 85 3.47 -13.45 14.02
N LEU A 86 4.67 -13.23 14.58
CA LEU A 86 5.91 -13.38 13.83
C LEU A 86 6.13 -14.81 13.31
N THR A 87 5.56 -15.83 13.96
CA THR A 87 5.65 -17.23 13.53
C THR A 87 4.60 -17.62 12.49
N ASP A 88 3.67 -16.73 12.14
CA ASP A 88 2.64 -17.04 11.16
C ASP A 88 3.25 -17.17 9.77
N ARG A 89 2.87 -18.23 9.06
CA ARG A 89 3.39 -18.50 7.71
C ARG A 89 3.06 -17.39 6.71
N GLU A 90 1.91 -16.75 6.90
CA GLU A 90 1.43 -15.69 6.03
C GLU A 90 2.12 -14.34 6.25
N LEU A 91 2.94 -14.18 7.31
CA LEU A 91 3.67 -12.94 7.62
C LEU A 91 4.38 -12.37 6.38
N PHE A 92 5.00 -13.24 5.58
CA PHE A 92 5.76 -12.86 4.38
C PHE A 92 4.88 -12.35 3.22
N SER A 93 3.55 -12.48 3.32
CA SER A 93 2.60 -11.90 2.37
C SER A 93 2.37 -10.40 2.64
N PHE A 94 2.82 -9.89 3.79
CA PHE A 94 2.65 -8.50 4.19
C PHE A 94 4.01 -7.78 4.20
N PRO A 95 4.37 -7.04 3.14
CA PRO A 95 5.68 -6.36 3.07
C PRO A 95 5.82 -5.22 4.09
N PHE A 96 4.71 -4.78 4.69
CA PHE A 96 4.66 -3.77 5.73
C PHE A 96 4.08 -4.38 7.01
N LEU A 97 4.83 -4.30 8.10
CA LEU A 97 4.38 -4.65 9.43
C LEU A 97 4.32 -3.39 10.30
N TYR A 98 3.32 -3.34 11.16
CA TYR A 98 3.18 -2.36 12.23
C TYR A 98 3.31 -3.06 13.57
N ILE A 99 4.07 -2.48 14.50
CA ILE A 99 4.15 -2.92 15.88
C ILE A 99 4.01 -1.69 16.78
N SER A 100 3.19 -1.80 17.83
CA SER A 100 3.01 -0.72 18.77
C SER A 100 2.92 -1.26 20.18
N GLY A 101 3.26 -0.43 21.15
CA GLY A 101 2.96 -0.75 22.52
C GLY A 101 3.18 0.39 23.48
N LYS A 102 2.73 0.17 24.72
CA LYS A 102 2.89 1.12 25.83
C LYS A 102 3.83 0.63 26.92
N TYR A 103 3.78 -0.66 27.23
CA TYR A 103 4.55 -1.29 28.30
C TYR A 103 5.59 -2.27 27.73
N ASP A 104 6.49 -2.75 28.59
CA ASP A 104 7.40 -3.83 28.23
C ASP A 104 6.63 -5.05 27.74
N PHE A 105 7.20 -5.73 26.76
CA PHE A 105 6.67 -6.97 26.21
C PHE A 105 7.65 -8.12 26.41
N ASP A 106 7.10 -9.33 26.43
CA ASP A 106 7.86 -10.53 26.73
C ASP A 106 8.96 -10.73 25.67
N PRO A 107 10.15 -11.22 26.06
CA PRO A 107 11.21 -11.48 25.09
C PRO A 107 10.75 -12.36 23.93
N LEU A 108 11.16 -11.98 22.72
CA LEU A 108 10.89 -12.80 21.54
C LEU A 108 11.65 -14.13 21.65
N THR A 109 11.04 -15.21 21.17
CA THR A 109 11.70 -16.49 21.04
C THR A 109 12.83 -16.40 20.01
N GLN A 110 13.74 -17.38 20.02
CA GLN A 110 14.80 -17.42 19.04
C GLN A 110 14.26 -17.54 17.60
N GLU A 111 13.19 -18.31 17.41
CA GLU A 111 12.49 -18.45 16.12
C GLU A 111 11.91 -17.11 15.64
N GLU A 112 11.23 -16.37 16.53
CA GLU A 112 10.67 -15.05 16.20
C GLU A 112 11.76 -14.05 15.80
N ILE A 113 12.91 -14.07 16.47
CA ILE A 113 14.08 -13.25 16.12
C ILE A 113 14.61 -13.58 14.73
N GLU A 114 14.73 -14.87 14.39
CA GLU A 114 15.22 -15.33 13.09
C GLU A 114 14.25 -14.97 11.96
N ILE A 115 12.94 -15.12 12.20
CA ILE A 115 11.92 -14.73 11.25
C ILE A 115 11.93 -13.21 11.04
N LEU A 116 11.96 -12.41 12.09
CA LEU A 116 11.99 -10.95 11.98
C LEU A 116 13.27 -10.47 11.27
N ARG A 117 14.43 -11.08 11.58
CA ARG A 117 15.68 -10.81 10.87
C ARG A 117 15.53 -11.10 9.38
N ARG A 118 14.98 -12.26 9.02
CA ARG A 118 14.75 -12.65 7.62
C ARG A 118 13.78 -11.66 6.95
N PHE A 119 12.67 -11.34 7.57
CA PHE A 119 11.69 -10.39 7.03
C PHE A 119 12.35 -9.05 6.67
N LEU A 120 13.05 -8.43 7.62
CA LEU A 120 13.71 -7.13 7.42
C LEU A 120 14.90 -7.19 6.46
N SER A 121 15.62 -8.31 6.41
CA SER A 121 16.78 -8.47 5.51
C SER A 121 16.38 -8.67 4.04
N TYR A 122 15.17 -9.17 3.79
CA TYR A 122 14.67 -9.48 2.44
C TYR A 122 13.67 -8.43 1.91
N GLY A 123 13.70 -7.22 2.47
CA GLY A 123 12.94 -6.07 1.96
C GLY A 123 11.63 -5.75 2.68
N GLY A 124 11.31 -6.48 3.75
CA GLY A 124 10.20 -6.14 4.63
C GLY A 124 10.44 -4.84 5.40
N PHE A 125 9.37 -4.12 5.70
CA PHE A 125 9.39 -2.87 6.46
C PHE A 125 8.63 -3.02 7.78
N LEU A 126 9.21 -2.55 8.88
CA LEU A 126 8.56 -2.52 10.20
C LEU A 126 8.42 -1.08 10.68
N LEU A 127 7.19 -0.61 10.81
CA LEU A 127 6.87 0.63 11.54
C LEU A 127 6.66 0.29 13.02
N ALA A 128 7.46 0.88 13.89
CA ALA A 128 7.31 0.73 15.33
C ALA A 128 6.83 2.03 15.99
N ASP A 129 5.81 1.95 16.83
CA ASP A 129 5.11 3.09 17.42
C ASP A 129 4.99 2.95 18.95
N ASP A 130 5.77 3.75 19.68
CA ASP A 130 5.76 3.80 21.15
C ASP A 130 4.65 4.72 21.65
N ALA A 131 3.57 4.12 22.15
CA ALA A 131 2.40 4.83 22.67
C ALA A 131 2.65 5.51 24.03
N LEU A 132 3.75 5.17 24.72
CA LEU A 132 4.16 5.90 25.93
C LEU A 132 4.94 7.17 25.58
N GLY A 133 5.70 7.15 24.48
CA GLY A 133 6.51 8.28 24.01
C GLY A 133 7.68 8.63 24.93
N GLN A 134 8.12 7.69 25.77
CA GLN A 134 9.20 7.90 26.73
C GLN A 134 10.45 7.08 26.35
N PRO A 135 11.50 7.71 25.80
CA PRO A 135 12.70 6.99 25.36
C PRO A 135 13.33 6.15 26.48
N GLY A 136 13.58 4.87 26.20
CA GLY A 136 14.20 3.93 27.11
C GLY A 136 13.25 3.28 28.12
N TYR A 137 11.93 3.45 28.01
CA TYR A 137 10.95 2.85 28.92
C TYR A 137 9.90 2.03 28.16
N GLY A 138 9.31 1.06 28.86
CA GLY A 138 8.23 0.22 28.33
C GLY A 138 8.54 -0.37 26.96
N PHE A 139 7.68 -0.05 25.99
CA PHE A 139 7.78 -0.58 24.64
C PHE A 139 9.13 -0.25 23.96
N ASP A 140 9.63 0.98 24.03
CA ASP A 140 10.90 1.37 23.40
C ASP A 140 12.09 0.55 23.96
N ARG A 141 12.11 0.29 25.28
CA ARG A 141 13.15 -0.54 25.91
C ARG A 141 13.11 -1.98 25.38
N SER A 142 11.93 -2.58 25.38
CA SER A 142 11.75 -3.95 24.92
C SER A 142 12.05 -4.07 23.42
N LEU A 143 11.57 -3.15 22.59
CA LEU A 143 11.86 -3.12 21.16
C LEU A 143 13.36 -2.99 20.89
N ARG A 144 14.07 -2.10 21.59
CA ARG A 144 15.53 -1.95 21.43
C ARG A 144 16.29 -3.22 21.79
N ARG A 145 15.91 -3.86 22.90
CA ARG A 145 16.46 -5.15 23.33
C ARG A 145 16.31 -6.21 22.23
N GLU A 146 15.11 -6.35 21.68
CA GLU A 146 14.85 -7.34 20.62
C GLU A 146 15.56 -6.99 19.31
N MET A 147 15.53 -5.73 18.89
CA MET A 147 16.19 -5.31 17.65
C MET A 147 17.71 -5.44 17.70
N LYS A 148 18.33 -5.33 18.89
CA LYS A 148 19.75 -5.68 19.08
C LYS A 148 19.99 -7.19 18.93
N ARG A 149 19.04 -8.05 19.31
CA ARG A 149 19.10 -9.50 19.04
C ARG A 149 18.87 -9.80 17.55
N VAL A 150 17.97 -9.07 16.88
CA VAL A 150 17.73 -9.18 15.44
C VAL A 150 18.97 -8.76 14.64
N PHE A 151 19.57 -7.61 14.94
CA PHE A 151 20.77 -7.11 14.26
C PHE A 151 21.87 -6.70 15.27
N PRO A 152 22.69 -7.66 15.75
CA PRO A 152 23.72 -7.39 16.76
C PRO A 152 24.73 -6.31 16.36
N GLU A 153 25.04 -6.21 15.06
CA GLU A 153 26.02 -5.27 14.51
C GLU A 153 25.42 -3.90 14.13
N LYS A 154 24.13 -3.67 14.39
CA LYS A 154 23.44 -2.42 14.06
C LYS A 154 23.02 -1.68 15.33
N GLU A 155 23.03 -0.36 15.24
CA GLU A 155 22.57 0.55 16.29
C GLU A 155 21.44 1.42 15.74
N PHE A 156 20.51 1.80 16.62
CA PHE A 156 19.50 2.78 16.27
C PHE A 156 20.15 4.14 16.07
N GLY A 157 19.98 4.69 14.87
CA GLY A 157 20.38 6.06 14.54
C GLY A 157 19.16 6.94 14.31
N ARG A 158 19.34 8.24 14.54
CA ARG A 158 18.34 9.24 14.09
C ARG A 158 18.32 9.24 12.56
N LEU A 159 17.12 9.21 11.97
CA LEU A 159 16.97 9.35 10.53
C LEU A 159 17.46 10.75 10.08
N PRO A 160 18.38 10.85 9.10
CA PRO A 160 18.84 12.15 8.61
C PRO A 160 17.69 12.98 8.03
N SER A 161 17.72 14.31 8.22
CA SER A 161 16.69 15.22 7.65
C SER A 161 16.62 15.16 6.12
N GLY A 162 17.71 14.78 5.46
CA GLY A 162 17.77 14.60 4.01
C GLY A 162 17.20 13.28 3.49
N HIS A 163 16.74 12.36 4.36
CA HIS A 163 16.36 11.01 3.96
C HIS A 163 15.12 10.99 3.04
N ALA A 164 15.10 10.08 2.07
CA ALA A 164 14.02 9.99 1.07
C ALA A 164 12.64 9.70 1.70
N ALA A 165 12.61 9.00 2.84
CA ALA A 165 11.37 8.72 3.56
C ALA A 165 10.62 9.99 4.04
N LEU A 166 11.33 11.10 4.26
CA LEU A 166 10.72 12.38 4.67
C LEU A 166 10.18 13.20 3.48
N ARG A 167 10.31 12.68 2.26
CA ARG A 167 9.87 13.32 1.01
C ARG A 167 9.23 12.33 0.02
N SER A 168 8.80 11.17 0.52
CA SER A 168 8.30 10.07 -0.33
C SER A 168 6.90 10.33 -0.88
N TYR A 169 6.12 11.18 -0.21
CA TYR A 169 4.80 11.63 -0.66
C TYR A 169 4.56 13.09 -0.30
N TYR A 170 4.58 13.40 0.99
CA TYR A 170 4.62 14.76 1.50
C TYR A 170 6.05 15.23 1.71
N LEU A 171 6.26 16.55 1.68
CA LEU A 171 7.51 17.18 2.11
C LEU A 171 7.39 17.53 3.60
N LEU A 172 8.13 16.82 4.44
CA LEU A 172 8.16 16.99 5.90
C LEU A 172 9.41 17.73 6.37
#